data_AF-A0A820Q3U6-F1
#
_entry.id   AF-A0A820Q3U6-F1
#
_cell.length_a   1.000
_cell.length_b   1.000
_cell.length_c   1.000
_cell.angle_alpha   90.00
_cell.angle_beta   90.00
_cell.angle_gamma   90.00
#
_symmetry.space_group_name_H-M   'P 1'
#
loop_
_entity.id
_entity.type
_entity.pdbx_description
1 polymer ?
#
loop_
_entity_poly.entity_id
_entity_poly.type
_entity_poly.pdbx_seq_one_letter_code
_entity_poly.pdbx_strand_id
1 'polypeptide(L)'
;DTNQNEECVYLCGQSLGLMPKRVIEYTSNFLNDWATLGVFGHFMGSNPWAKCDVPCIPTMSLLVGGRIKEVAVMNQLSTNLHIMMTAFYQPKGDRYKILYEENAFPSDQYA
;
A
#
# COMPACT_ATOMS: atom_id res chain seq x y z
N ASP A 1 -30.92 -8.77 -11.43
CA ASP A 1 -31.01 -10.10 -10.81
C ASP A 1 -29.65 -10.61 -10.40
N THR A 2 -29.33 -10.52 -9.12
CA THR A 2 -28.20 -11.24 -8.54
C THR A 2 -28.74 -12.12 -7.44
N ASN A 3 -28.83 -13.43 -7.71
CA ASN A 3 -28.93 -14.43 -6.66
C ASN A 3 -27.70 -14.25 -5.77
N GLN A 4 -27.87 -13.58 -4.63
CA GLN A 4 -26.77 -13.23 -3.71
C GLN A 4 -26.05 -14.45 -3.10
N ASN A 5 -26.54 -15.66 -3.37
CA ASN A 5 -26.04 -16.92 -2.82
C ASN A 5 -25.31 -17.81 -3.83
N GLU A 6 -25.10 -17.35 -5.07
CA GLU A 6 -24.35 -18.12 -6.08
C GLU A 6 -22.94 -17.56 -6.26
N GLU A 7 -21.96 -18.46 -6.41
CA GLU A 7 -20.61 -18.08 -6.78
C GLU A 7 -20.61 -17.39 -8.16
N CYS A 8 -19.76 -16.39 -8.33
CA CYS A 8 -19.64 -15.65 -9.58
C CYS A 8 -18.25 -15.79 -10.21
N VAL A 9 -18.20 -15.68 -11.54
CA VAL A 9 -16.93 -15.57 -12.27
C VAL A 9 -16.43 -14.13 -12.13
N TYR A 10 -15.48 -13.91 -11.24
CA TYR A 10 -14.96 -12.58 -10.92
C TYR A 10 -13.73 -12.22 -11.75
N LEU A 11 -13.90 -11.36 -12.77
CA LEU A 11 -12.84 -10.93 -13.70
C LEU A 11 -12.41 -9.46 -13.50
N CYS A 12 -12.54 -8.95 -12.27
CA CYS A 12 -12.26 -7.54 -11.93
C CYS A 12 -11.09 -7.36 -10.95
N GLY A 13 -10.23 -8.38 -10.80
CA GLY A 13 -9.14 -8.38 -9.82
C GLY A 13 -8.10 -7.28 -9.99
N GLN A 14 -7.95 -6.72 -11.19
CA GLN A 14 -7.10 -5.58 -11.49
C GLN A 14 -7.61 -4.26 -10.89
N SER A 15 -8.91 -4.16 -10.64
CA SER A 15 -9.54 -2.98 -10.02
C SER A 15 -9.62 -3.17 -8.51
N LEU A 16 -10.19 -4.30 -8.07
CA LEU A 16 -10.28 -4.66 -6.67
C LEU A 16 -10.10 -6.16 -6.51
N GLY A 17 -9.02 -6.58 -5.84
CA GLY A 17 -8.83 -7.98 -5.49
C GLY A 17 -9.89 -8.47 -4.49
N LEU A 18 -10.30 -9.73 -4.62
CA LEU A 18 -11.15 -10.37 -3.60
C LEU A 18 -10.40 -10.41 -2.26
N MET A 19 -11.13 -10.20 -1.16
CA MET A 19 -10.55 -10.22 0.18
C MET A 19 -10.05 -11.63 0.55
N PRO A 20 -8.76 -11.80 0.88
CA PRO A 20 -8.27 -13.06 1.43
C PRO A 20 -8.96 -13.39 2.77
N LYS A 21 -9.37 -14.65 2.98
CA LYS A 21 -10.13 -15.08 4.17
C LYS A 21 -9.47 -14.71 5.51
N ARG A 22 -8.13 -14.70 5.56
CA ARG A 22 -7.36 -14.37 6.77
C ARG A 22 -7.42 -12.89 7.17
N VAL A 23 -7.83 -11.98 6.27
CA VAL A 23 -7.90 -10.54 6.60
C VAL A 23 -8.81 -10.28 7.81
N ILE A 24 -9.90 -11.03 7.94
CA ILE A 24 -10.82 -10.94 9.08
C ILE A 24 -10.10 -11.21 10.40
N GLU A 25 -9.29 -12.28 10.44
CA GLU A 25 -8.52 -12.67 11.62
C GLU A 25 -7.51 -11.60 12.01
N TYR A 26 -6.66 -11.17 11.08
CA TYR A 26 -5.63 -10.14 11.35
C TYR A 26 -6.24 -8.81 11.80
N THR A 27 -7.35 -8.39 11.17
CA THR A 27 -8.03 -7.14 11.52
C THR A 27 -8.67 -7.24 12.90
N SER A 28 -9.31 -8.38 13.22
CA SER A 28 -9.91 -8.60 14.54
C SER A 28 -8.84 -8.59 15.63
N ASN A 29 -7.68 -9.21 15.39
CA ASN A 29 -6.55 -9.18 16.33
C ASN A 29 -6.06 -7.74 16.58
N PHE A 30 -5.92 -6.93 15.52
CA PHE A 30 -5.55 -5.53 15.66
C PHE A 30 -6.56 -4.72 16.50
N LEU A 31 -7.86 -4.92 16.25
CA LEU A 31 -8.93 -4.25 17.00
C LEU A 31 -8.97 -4.71 18.48
N ASN A 32 -8.73 -5.99 18.75
CA ASN A 32 -8.65 -6.53 20.10
C ASN A 32 -7.43 -5.99 20.86
N ASP A 33 -6.26 -5.92 20.20
CA ASP A 33 -5.06 -5.30 20.77
C ASP A 33 -5.33 -3.83 21.11
N TRP A 34 -6.05 -3.11 20.26
CA TRP A 34 -6.44 -1.73 20.55
C TRP A 34 -7.37 -1.63 21.77
N ALA A 35 -8.41 -2.46 21.84
CA ALA A 35 -9.35 -2.46 22.94
C ALA A 35 -8.71 -2.81 24.30
N THR A 36 -7.67 -3.64 24.30
CA THR A 36 -7.03 -4.17 25.52
C THR A 36 -5.79 -3.40 25.95
N LEU A 37 -4.95 -2.98 25.00
CA LEU A 37 -3.65 -2.36 25.27
C LEU A 37 -3.70 -0.82 25.18
N GLY A 38 -4.68 -0.25 24.48
CA GLY A 38 -4.74 1.19 24.22
C GLY A 38 -3.42 1.69 23.62
N VAL A 39 -2.85 2.76 24.19
CA VAL A 39 -1.58 3.34 23.73
C VAL A 39 -0.40 2.37 23.77
N PHE A 40 -0.44 1.35 24.64
CA PHE A 40 0.65 0.38 24.74
C PHE A 40 0.75 -0.52 23.50
N GLY A 41 -0.31 -0.60 22.66
CA GLY A 41 -0.29 -1.32 21.39
C GLY A 41 0.75 -0.80 20.38
N HIS A 42 1.27 0.42 20.56
CA HIS A 42 2.41 0.90 19.77
C HIS A 42 3.67 0.02 19.94
N PHE A 43 3.85 -0.60 21.11
CA PHE A 43 5.07 -1.32 21.49
C PHE A 43 4.83 -2.77 21.92
N MET A 44 3.59 -3.14 22.24
CA MET A 44 3.18 -4.46 22.72
C MET A 44 2.24 -5.14 21.71
N GLY A 45 1.83 -6.38 22.01
CA GLY A 45 0.97 -7.19 21.16
C GLY A 45 1.75 -8.04 20.16
N SER A 46 1.03 -8.81 19.34
CA SER A 46 1.67 -9.67 18.34
C SER A 46 2.26 -8.88 17.17
N ASN A 47 1.70 -7.70 16.89
CA ASN A 47 2.15 -6.79 15.85
C ASN A 47 2.21 -5.34 16.36
N PRO A 48 3.30 -4.94 17.04
CA PRO A 48 3.45 -3.58 17.56
C PRO A 48 3.31 -2.53 16.46
N TRP A 49 2.42 -1.56 16.66
CA TRP A 49 1.99 -0.66 15.57
C TRP A 49 3.10 0.26 15.08
N ALA A 50 4.08 0.60 15.93
CA ALA A 50 5.21 1.43 15.54
C ALA A 50 6.13 0.79 14.48
N LYS A 51 5.95 -0.51 14.19
CA LYS A 51 6.74 -1.27 13.22
C LYS A 51 5.86 -2.13 12.31
N CYS A 52 4.61 -1.72 12.08
CA CYS A 52 3.62 -2.53 11.36
C CYS A 52 3.99 -2.78 9.88
N ASP A 53 4.82 -1.93 9.30
CA ASP A 53 5.34 -2.01 7.93
C ASP A 53 6.47 -3.05 7.79
N VAL A 54 7.33 -3.16 8.81
CA VAL A 54 8.57 -3.94 8.79
C VAL A 54 8.37 -5.41 8.36
N PRO A 55 7.37 -6.16 8.87
CA PRO A 55 7.16 -7.55 8.48
C PRO A 55 6.87 -7.75 6.98
N CYS A 56 6.34 -6.74 6.30
CA CYS A 56 5.98 -6.82 4.89
C CYS A 56 7.17 -6.59 3.95
N ILE A 57 8.22 -5.91 4.42
CA ILE A 57 9.35 -5.47 3.59
C ILE A 57 10.09 -6.64 2.91
N PRO A 58 10.44 -7.75 3.60
CA PRO A 58 11.17 -8.85 2.94
C PRO A 58 10.39 -9.45 1.77
N THR A 59 9.10 -9.74 1.97
CA THR A 59 8.22 -10.29 0.93
C THR A 59 8.05 -9.30 -0.23
N MET A 60 7.84 -8.02 0.08
CA MET A 60 7.69 -6.98 -0.94
C MET A 60 8.98 -6.79 -1.74
N SER A 61 10.14 -6.86 -1.10
CA SER A 61 11.44 -6.74 -1.77
C SER A 61 11.68 -7.85 -2.79
N LEU A 62 11.27 -9.08 -2.46
CA LEU A 62 11.30 -10.19 -3.40
C LEU A 62 10.33 -9.98 -4.57
N LEU A 63 9.12 -9.48 -4.29
CA LEU A 63 8.09 -9.24 -5.30
C LEU A 63 8.52 -8.20 -6.35
N VAL A 64 9.13 -7.10 -5.91
CA VAL A 64 9.56 -6.01 -6.81
C VAL A 64 10.99 -6.16 -7.33
N GLY A 65 11.74 -7.19 -6.88
CA GLY A 65 13.14 -7.41 -7.26
C GLY A 65 14.14 -6.40 -6.69
N GLY A 66 13.81 -5.75 -5.57
CA GLY A 66 14.65 -4.75 -4.90
C GLY A 66 15.39 -5.31 -3.67
N ARG A 67 16.34 -4.55 -3.10
CA ARG A 67 16.94 -4.90 -1.80
C ARG A 67 15.99 -4.47 -0.68
N ILE A 68 16.03 -5.17 0.47
CA ILE A 68 15.22 -4.85 1.66
C ILE A 68 15.33 -3.36 2.04
N LYS A 69 16.52 -2.76 1.94
CA LYS A 69 16.77 -1.34 2.27
C LYS A 69 16.28 -0.33 1.21
N GLU A 70 15.82 -0.81 0.05
CA GLU A 70 15.34 0.01 -1.07
C GLU A 70 13.80 0.01 -1.14
N VAL A 71 13.12 -0.75 -0.26
CA VAL A 71 11.66 -0.94 -0.30
C VAL A 71 11.04 -0.46 1.01
N ALA A 72 9.98 0.33 0.88
CA ALA A 72 9.13 0.78 1.98
C ALA A 72 7.66 0.45 1.64
N VAL A 73 6.88 0.10 2.66
CA VAL A 73 5.43 -0.13 2.54
C VAL A 73 4.71 0.98 3.30
N MET A 74 4.18 1.97 2.57
CA MET A 74 3.58 3.16 3.16
C MET A 74 2.50 3.78 2.26
N ASN A 75 1.58 4.54 2.87
CA ASN A 75 0.54 5.35 2.20
C ASN A 75 -0.22 4.62 1.07
N GLN A 76 -0.51 5.35 -0.01
CA GLN A 76 -1.09 4.88 -1.27
C GLN A 76 -0.19 5.31 -2.44
N LEU A 77 -0.46 4.77 -3.64
CA LEU A 77 0.35 4.99 -4.85
C LEU A 77 0.57 6.48 -5.16
N SER A 78 -0.50 7.25 -5.34
CA SER A 78 -0.40 8.67 -5.74
C SER A 78 0.31 9.53 -4.68
N THR A 79 0.08 9.25 -3.39
CA THR A 79 0.80 9.93 -2.30
C THR A 79 2.30 9.65 -2.36
N ASN A 80 2.69 8.39 -2.58
CA ASN A 80 4.10 8.03 -2.68
C ASN A 80 4.75 8.64 -3.93
N LEU A 81 4.01 8.75 -5.04
CA LEU A 81 4.49 9.44 -6.24
C LEU A 81 4.81 10.91 -5.95
N HIS A 82 3.91 11.66 -5.31
CA HIS A 82 4.20 13.04 -4.90
C HIS A 82 5.41 13.15 -3.96
N ILE A 83 5.54 12.23 -2.99
CA ILE A 83 6.72 12.20 -2.09
C ILE A 83 8.00 12.01 -2.90
N MET A 84 8.01 11.09 -3.87
CA MET A 84 9.16 10.91 -4.76
C MET A 84 9.41 12.16 -5.62
N MET A 85 8.38 12.78 -6.17
CA MET A 85 8.52 14.01 -6.97
C MET A 85 9.12 15.15 -6.15
N THR A 86 8.64 15.39 -4.93
CA THR A 86 9.21 16.43 -4.05
C THR A 86 10.69 16.20 -3.71
N ALA A 87 11.14 14.95 -3.64
CA ALA A 87 12.54 14.62 -3.36
C ALA A 87 13.43 14.68 -4.61
N PHE A 88 12.98 14.10 -5.73
CA PHE A 88 13.82 13.85 -6.91
C PHE A 88 13.65 14.87 -8.04
N TYR A 89 12.49 15.51 -8.17
CA TYR A 89 12.25 16.50 -9.22
C TYR A 89 12.75 17.88 -8.76
N GLN A 90 13.99 18.20 -9.13
CA GLN A 90 14.66 19.45 -8.80
C GLN A 90 14.94 20.25 -10.08
N PRO A 91 13.94 20.95 -10.64
CA PRO A 91 14.09 21.66 -11.91
C PRO A 91 15.15 22.76 -11.80
N LYS A 92 16.09 22.81 -12.76
CA LYS A 92 17.18 23.80 -12.79
C LYS A 92 17.54 24.21 -14.22
N GLY A 93 17.49 25.50 -14.50
CA GLY A 93 17.77 26.05 -15.83
C GLY A 93 16.90 25.35 -16.88
N ASP A 94 17.53 24.78 -17.91
CA ASP A 94 16.84 24.11 -19.02
C ASP A 94 16.37 22.67 -18.69
N ARG A 95 16.72 22.13 -17.51
CA ARG A 95 16.27 20.79 -17.07
C ARG A 95 15.07 20.92 -16.14
N TYR A 96 13.88 21.06 -16.72
CA TYR A 96 12.61 21.22 -15.99
C TYR A 96 11.45 20.40 -16.59
N LYS A 97 11.70 19.56 -17.60
CA LYS A 97 10.65 18.77 -18.25
C LYS A 97 10.58 17.39 -17.62
N ILE A 98 9.35 16.89 -17.41
CA ILE A 98 9.05 15.51 -17.02
C ILE A 98 8.51 14.81 -18.28
N LEU A 99 9.04 13.64 -18.57
CA LEU A 99 8.58 12.80 -19.68
C LEU A 99 7.64 11.72 -19.12
N TYR A 100 6.47 11.59 -19.73
CA TYR A 100 5.46 10.58 -19.42
C TYR A 100 4.62 10.27 -20.67
N GLU A 101 3.80 9.24 -20.61
CA GLU A 101 2.96 8.76 -21.71
C GLU A 101 1.68 9.60 -21.90
N GLU A 102 1.16 9.62 -23.14
CA GLU A 102 0.00 10.47 -23.50
C GLU A 102 -1.30 10.12 -22.75
N ASN A 103 -1.52 8.84 -22.47
CA ASN A 103 -2.74 8.34 -21.80
C ASN A 103 -2.44 7.79 -20.41
N ALA A 104 -1.66 8.56 -19.64
CA ALA A 104 -1.39 8.23 -18.25
C ALA A 104 -2.69 8.16 -17.43
N PHE A 105 -2.67 7.36 -16.37
CA PHE A 105 -3.81 7.30 -15.46
C PHE A 105 -4.03 8.69 -14.82
N PRO A 106 -5.28 9.16 -14.62
CA PRO A 106 -5.52 10.55 -14.23
C PRO A 106 -4.81 10.98 -12.95
N SER A 107 -4.67 10.09 -11.96
CA SER A 107 -3.95 10.44 -10.74
C SER A 107 -2.46 10.72 -10.96
N ASP A 108 -1.85 10.09 -11.95
CA ASP A 108 -0.44 10.24 -12.28
C ASP A 108 -0.23 11.52 -13.09
N GLN A 109 -1.21 11.87 -13.94
CA GLN A 109 -1.22 13.14 -14.67
C GLN A 109 -1.37 14.36 -13.75
N TYR A 110 -2.12 14.24 -12.65
CA TYR A 110 -2.30 15.31 -11.68
C TYR A 110 -1.20 15.35 -10.59
N ALA A 111 -0.32 14.35 -10.56
CA ALA A 111 0.75 14.25 -9.56
C ALA A 111 1.92 15.22 -9.82
#